data_AF-A0A3C2BAR2-F1
#
_entry.id   AF-A0A3C2BAR2-F1
#
_cell.length_a   1.000
_cell.length_b   1.000
_cell.length_c   1.000
_cell.angle_alpha   90.00
_cell.angle_beta   90.00
_cell.angle_gamma   90.00
#
_symmetry.space_group_name_H-M   'P 1'
#
loop_
_entity.id
_entity.type
_entity.pdbx_description
1 polymer ?
#
loop_
_entity_poly.entity_id
_entity_poly.type
_entity_poly.pdbx_seq_one_letter_code
_entity_poly.pdbx_strand_id
1 'polypeptide(L)'
;RMFASAQRGSCGTGTGPSMAPRPSLMEHLALTLNVVCNRFMREGETIHAGGLLLPDAPKRAQVIGPFGSPRGPQSRFRNLRGYNGEMPVTTLAQEICTPGDEQVRALIVNGGNPVAAWPDQIKTLEAMESLELLVVLDHRMTQTAAFADYIVAPRLSLERADVPPFMDRWFSAPYACYTPAVVAPTGDQLNDWEFYWELAERLGVSIKLAGGPMPTGARPSDDEVLDL
;
A
#
# COMPACT_ATOMS: atom_id res chain seq x y z
N ARG A 1 -0.42 -20.90 29.91
CA ARG A 1 -1.32 -21.00 31.08
C ARG A 1 -2.00 -19.66 31.36
N MET A 2 -1.27 -18.60 31.71
CA MET A 2 -1.83 -17.25 31.93
C MET A 2 -2.76 -16.77 30.81
N PHE A 3 -2.30 -16.82 29.54
CA PHE A 3 -3.13 -16.43 28.39
C PHE A 3 -4.39 -17.26 28.25
N ALA A 4 -4.37 -18.56 28.57
CA ALA A 4 -5.54 -19.43 28.44
C ALA A 4 -6.53 -19.26 29.61
N SER A 5 -6.05 -18.98 30.82
CA SER A 5 -6.88 -18.81 32.01
C SER A 5 -7.50 -17.41 32.15
N ALA A 6 -7.03 -16.42 31.39
CA ALA A 6 -7.59 -15.07 31.43
C ALA A 6 -9.04 -15.03 30.91
N GLN A 7 -9.88 -14.16 31.48
CA GLN A 7 -11.26 -14.00 31.01
C GLN A 7 -11.33 -13.27 29.65
N ARG A 8 -10.44 -12.31 29.41
CA ARG A 8 -10.36 -11.49 28.19
C ARG A 8 -8.92 -11.32 27.71
N GLY A 9 -8.75 -10.97 26.44
CA GLY A 9 -7.46 -10.70 25.81
C GLY A 9 -7.44 -11.08 24.33
N SER A 10 -6.36 -10.72 23.63
CA SER A 10 -6.09 -11.14 22.26
C SER A 10 -4.59 -11.35 22.08
N CYS A 11 -4.23 -12.18 21.11
CA CYS A 11 -2.87 -12.31 20.60
C CYS A 11 -2.80 -11.63 19.24
N GLY A 12 -1.86 -10.71 19.05
CA GLY A 12 -1.60 -10.07 17.77
C GLY A 12 -0.11 -10.14 17.45
N THR A 13 0.20 -10.10 16.17
CA THR A 13 1.57 -9.99 15.66
C THR A 13 1.79 -8.58 15.12
N GLY A 14 3.04 -8.27 14.79
CA GLY A 14 3.43 -7.01 14.18
C GLY A 14 4.76 -7.19 13.46
N THR A 15 5.45 -6.08 13.19
CA THR A 15 6.68 -6.06 12.37
C THR A 15 7.70 -7.13 12.75
N GLY A 16 7.98 -7.33 14.05
CA GLY A 16 8.95 -8.33 14.51
C GLY A 16 8.62 -9.76 14.05
N PRO A 17 7.50 -10.35 14.51
CA PRO A 17 6.97 -11.62 13.98
C PRO A 17 6.89 -11.72 12.46
N SER A 18 6.42 -10.65 11.79
CA SER A 18 6.22 -10.63 10.33
C SER A 18 7.54 -10.63 9.54
N MET A 19 8.64 -10.17 10.14
CA MET A 19 9.97 -10.16 9.54
C MET A 19 10.88 -11.29 10.06
N ALA A 20 10.35 -12.20 10.89
CA ALA A 20 11.10 -13.35 11.39
C ALA A 20 11.29 -14.43 10.30
N PRO A 21 12.22 -15.39 10.47
CA PRO A 21 12.46 -16.46 9.48
C PRO A 21 11.26 -17.38 9.20
N ARG A 22 10.25 -17.41 10.09
CA ARG A 22 9.04 -18.25 9.95
C ARG A 22 7.77 -17.43 10.23
N PRO A 23 7.50 -16.39 9.43
CA PRO A 23 6.46 -15.41 9.75
C PRO A 23 5.07 -16.03 9.67
N SER A 24 4.82 -16.87 8.65
CA SER A 24 3.54 -17.58 8.49
C SER A 24 3.26 -18.56 9.63
N LEU A 25 4.28 -19.24 10.16
CA LEU A 25 4.11 -20.15 11.30
C LEU A 25 3.78 -19.37 12.59
N MET A 26 4.44 -18.22 12.77
CA MET A 26 4.18 -17.34 13.91
C MET A 26 2.77 -16.76 13.87
N GLU A 27 2.34 -16.30 12.69
CA GLU A 27 0.97 -15.81 12.46
C GLU A 27 -0.05 -16.92 12.71
N HIS A 28 0.20 -18.11 12.17
CA HIS A 28 -0.66 -19.26 12.38
C HIS A 28 -0.80 -19.58 13.87
N LEU A 29 0.30 -19.60 14.62
CA LEU A 29 0.27 -19.82 16.06
C LEU A 29 -0.54 -18.75 16.80
N ALA A 30 -0.36 -17.47 16.48
CA ALA A 30 -1.12 -16.38 17.09
C ALA A 30 -2.62 -16.51 16.83
N LEU A 31 -3.01 -16.82 15.59
CA LEU A 31 -4.40 -17.09 15.22
C LEU A 31 -4.94 -18.33 15.93
N THR A 32 -4.19 -19.43 15.98
CA THR A 32 -4.59 -20.66 16.70
C THR A 32 -4.81 -20.40 18.19
N LEU A 33 -3.95 -19.59 18.83
CA LEU A 33 -4.13 -19.20 20.23
C LEU A 33 -5.44 -18.45 20.44
N ASN A 34 -5.78 -17.52 19.55
CA ASN A 34 -7.06 -16.82 19.62
C ASN A 34 -8.25 -17.77 19.40
N VAL A 35 -8.14 -18.70 18.44
CA VAL A 35 -9.18 -19.70 18.16
C VAL A 35 -9.42 -20.62 19.34
N VAL A 36 -8.37 -21.29 19.83
CA VAL A 36 -8.47 -22.29 20.91
C VAL A 36 -8.91 -21.66 22.23
N CYS A 37 -8.51 -20.42 22.50
CA CYS A 37 -8.89 -19.71 23.72
C CYS A 37 -10.16 -18.84 23.56
N ASN A 38 -10.86 -18.92 22.43
CA ASN A 38 -12.07 -18.14 22.11
C ASN A 38 -11.89 -16.63 22.36
N ARG A 39 -10.81 -16.04 21.78
CA ARG A 39 -10.43 -14.63 21.88
C ARG A 39 -11.04 -13.79 20.76
N PHE A 40 -12.35 -13.89 20.60
CA PHE A 40 -13.12 -13.11 19.65
C PHE A 40 -14.24 -12.36 20.36
N MET A 41 -14.69 -11.28 19.72
CA MET A 41 -15.85 -10.52 20.16
C MET A 41 -17.09 -11.41 20.20
N ARG A 42 -17.89 -11.26 21.26
CA ARG A 42 -19.13 -12.00 21.48
C ARG A 42 -20.35 -11.10 21.24
N GLU A 43 -21.50 -11.73 21.09
CA GLU A 43 -22.77 -11.03 21.07
C GLU A 43 -22.92 -10.12 22.30
N GLY A 44 -23.35 -8.88 22.06
CA GLY A 44 -23.46 -7.85 23.09
C GLY A 44 -22.17 -7.10 23.42
N GLU A 45 -21.01 -7.50 22.87
CA GLU A 45 -19.77 -6.76 23.05
C GLU A 45 -19.60 -5.64 22.00
N THR A 46 -19.01 -4.52 22.40
CA THR A 46 -18.85 -3.33 21.56
C THR A 46 -17.67 -3.46 20.59
N ILE A 47 -17.92 -3.36 19.29
CA ILE A 47 -16.87 -3.26 18.28
C ILE A 47 -16.38 -1.81 18.21
N HIS A 48 -15.15 -1.55 18.66
CA HIS A 48 -14.56 -0.20 18.69
C HIS A 48 -14.00 0.27 17.34
N ALA A 49 -13.92 -0.61 16.35
CA ALA A 49 -13.22 -0.40 15.08
C ALA A 49 -14.01 -1.08 13.96
N GLY A 50 -15.18 -0.52 13.64
CA GLY A 50 -16.20 -1.20 12.83
C GLY A 50 -16.10 -0.98 11.32
N GLY A 51 -15.35 0.04 10.88
CA GLY A 51 -15.44 0.52 9.50
C GLY A 51 -16.81 1.13 9.23
N LEU A 52 -17.09 2.29 9.84
CA LEU A 52 -18.42 2.91 9.91
C LEU A 52 -18.74 3.79 8.68
N LEU A 53 -17.75 4.11 7.87
CA LEU A 53 -17.90 4.89 6.64
C LEU A 53 -17.97 4.03 5.37
N LEU A 54 -17.72 2.72 5.52
CA LEU A 54 -17.89 1.76 4.43
C LEU A 54 -19.36 1.29 4.34
N PRO A 55 -19.82 0.88 3.14
CA PRO A 55 -21.15 0.29 2.99
C PRO A 55 -21.39 -0.85 3.98
N ASP A 56 -22.58 -0.93 4.55
CA ASP A 56 -22.90 -2.01 5.51
C ASP A 56 -22.81 -3.37 4.81
N ALA A 57 -21.88 -4.19 5.30
CA ALA A 57 -21.67 -5.53 4.80
C ALA A 57 -22.30 -6.54 5.78
N PRO A 58 -22.90 -7.65 5.30
CA PRO A 58 -23.46 -8.67 6.17
C PRO A 58 -22.41 -9.22 7.14
N LYS A 59 -22.55 -8.92 8.43
CA LYS A 59 -21.67 -9.42 9.50
C LYS A 59 -22.13 -10.81 9.89
N ARG A 60 -21.38 -11.83 9.47
CA ARG A 60 -21.71 -13.23 9.75
C ARG A 60 -20.78 -13.76 10.84
N ALA A 61 -21.36 -14.35 11.89
CA ALA A 61 -20.62 -15.10 12.89
C ALA A 61 -20.18 -16.46 12.33
N GLN A 62 -19.20 -16.43 11.41
CA GLN A 62 -18.70 -17.62 10.73
C GLN A 62 -17.17 -17.60 10.67
N VAL A 63 -16.59 -18.79 10.52
CA VAL A 63 -15.19 -18.90 10.14
C VAL A 63 -15.05 -18.43 8.70
N ILE A 64 -14.20 -17.42 8.48
CA ILE A 64 -13.76 -17.05 7.14
C ILE A 64 -12.69 -18.08 6.76
N GLY A 65 -12.93 -18.81 5.68
CA GLY A 65 -11.96 -19.77 5.15
C GLY A 65 -10.65 -19.08 4.74
N PRO A 66 -9.60 -19.85 4.42
CA PRO A 66 -8.37 -19.27 3.93
C PRO A 66 -8.66 -18.37 2.73
N PHE A 67 -8.00 -17.21 2.68
CA PHE A 67 -8.00 -16.39 1.47
C PHE A 67 -7.59 -17.28 0.29
N GLY A 68 -8.29 -17.14 -0.84
CA GLY A 68 -7.97 -17.91 -2.03
C GLY A 68 -6.52 -17.68 -2.47
N SER A 69 -5.99 -18.58 -3.31
CA SER A 69 -4.65 -18.45 -3.85
C SER A 69 -4.43 -17.06 -4.47
N PRO A 70 -3.24 -16.44 -4.30
CA PRO A 70 -2.95 -15.14 -4.87
C PRO A 70 -3.20 -15.15 -6.39
N ARG A 71 -3.88 -14.12 -6.89
CA ARG A 71 -4.35 -14.04 -8.29
C ARG A 71 -3.71 -12.93 -9.10
N GLY A 72 -2.74 -12.21 -8.54
CA GLY A 72 -1.97 -11.22 -9.28
C GLY A 72 -1.16 -11.84 -10.42
N PRO A 73 -0.53 -11.01 -11.27
CA PRO A 73 0.37 -11.47 -12.30
C PRO A 73 1.44 -12.39 -11.73
N GLN A 74 1.85 -13.36 -12.55
CA GLN A 74 2.84 -14.34 -12.16
C GLN A 74 4.24 -13.74 -12.30
N SER A 75 5.03 -13.83 -11.24
CA SER A 75 6.47 -13.55 -11.34
C SER A 75 7.13 -14.61 -12.22
N ARG A 76 8.15 -14.19 -12.99
CA ARG A 76 9.03 -15.08 -13.76
C ARG A 76 9.81 -16.04 -12.84
N PHE A 77 9.83 -15.76 -11.53
CA PHE A 77 10.58 -16.52 -10.54
C PHE A 77 9.69 -17.16 -9.49
N ARG A 78 10.10 -18.36 -9.06
CA ARG A 78 9.59 -19.05 -7.85
C ARG A 78 8.08 -19.35 -7.86
N ASN A 79 7.40 -19.27 -9.02
CA ASN A 79 5.96 -19.48 -9.16
C ASN A 79 5.15 -18.62 -8.17
N LEU A 80 5.58 -17.37 -7.98
CA LEU A 80 4.95 -16.45 -7.04
C LEU A 80 3.91 -15.57 -7.75
N ARG A 81 2.83 -15.26 -7.02
CA ARG A 81 1.79 -14.32 -7.42
C ARG A 81 1.50 -13.39 -6.24
N GLY A 82 1.22 -12.12 -6.55
CA GLY A 82 0.80 -11.16 -5.53
C GLY A 82 -0.69 -11.23 -5.24
N TYR A 83 -1.10 -10.50 -4.20
CA TYR A 83 -2.49 -10.29 -3.85
C TYR A 83 -3.04 -9.05 -4.56
N ASN A 84 -4.36 -8.89 -4.59
CA ASN A 84 -5.03 -7.69 -5.09
C ASN A 84 -4.64 -7.26 -6.52
N GLY A 85 -4.25 -8.21 -7.38
CA GLY A 85 -3.83 -7.91 -8.75
C GLY A 85 -2.39 -7.40 -8.88
N GLU A 86 -1.61 -7.38 -7.79
CA GLU A 86 -0.24 -6.89 -7.78
C GLU A 86 0.79 -7.99 -8.07
N MET A 87 2.01 -7.58 -8.43
CA MET A 87 3.17 -8.46 -8.49
C MET A 87 3.90 -8.52 -7.13
N PRO A 88 4.52 -9.66 -6.78
CA PRO A 88 5.22 -9.78 -5.50
C PRO A 88 6.53 -8.99 -5.50
N VAL A 89 6.64 -7.95 -4.67
CA VAL A 89 7.86 -7.12 -4.54
C VAL A 89 9.12 -7.94 -4.21
N THR A 90 8.96 -9.10 -3.55
CA THR A 90 10.07 -9.99 -3.17
C THR A 90 10.88 -10.52 -4.36
N THR A 91 10.34 -10.48 -5.59
CA THR A 91 11.07 -10.84 -6.81
C THR A 91 11.47 -9.63 -7.64
N LEU A 92 11.02 -8.41 -7.33
CA LEU A 92 11.15 -7.25 -8.22
C LEU A 92 12.60 -6.93 -8.61
N ALA A 93 13.55 -6.95 -7.67
CA ALA A 93 14.96 -6.74 -8.01
C ALA A 93 15.49 -7.81 -8.99
N GLN A 94 15.04 -9.06 -8.87
CA GLN A 94 15.37 -10.13 -9.81
C GLN A 94 14.66 -9.94 -11.16
N GLU A 95 13.42 -9.47 -11.14
CA GLU A 95 12.65 -9.11 -12.35
C GLU A 95 13.32 -7.98 -13.14
N ILE A 96 14.03 -7.08 -12.46
CA ILE A 96 14.80 -6.01 -13.08
C ILE A 96 16.12 -6.55 -13.65
N CYS A 97 16.94 -7.22 -12.83
CA CYS A 97 18.29 -7.61 -13.24
C CYS A 97 18.35 -8.77 -14.26
N THR A 98 17.27 -9.55 -14.43
CA THR A 98 17.32 -10.75 -15.27
C THR A 98 16.80 -10.45 -16.69
N PRO A 99 17.67 -10.56 -17.72
CA PRO A 99 17.26 -10.36 -19.11
C PRO A 99 16.24 -11.39 -19.57
N GLY A 100 15.37 -10.98 -20.48
CA GLY A 100 14.41 -11.86 -21.15
C GLY A 100 13.09 -11.17 -21.39
N ASP A 101 12.16 -11.92 -21.98
CA ASP A 101 10.80 -11.44 -22.19
C ASP A 101 10.18 -10.99 -20.85
N GLU A 102 9.43 -9.90 -20.90
CA GLU A 102 8.76 -9.28 -19.75
C GLU A 102 9.72 -8.77 -18.64
N GLN A 103 11.00 -8.54 -18.95
CA GLN A 103 11.93 -7.87 -18.03
C GLN A 103 11.41 -6.48 -17.62
N VAL A 104 11.50 -6.18 -16.33
CA VAL A 104 11.18 -4.85 -15.81
C VAL A 104 12.32 -3.90 -16.14
N ARG A 105 12.10 -2.99 -17.09
CA ARG A 105 13.10 -2.01 -17.56
C ARG A 105 12.89 -0.62 -16.99
N ALA A 106 11.68 -0.32 -16.52
CA ALA A 106 11.31 0.96 -15.96
C ALA A 106 10.64 0.79 -14.60
N LEU A 107 10.93 1.70 -13.66
CA LEU A 107 10.34 1.72 -12.33
C LEU A 107 9.97 3.15 -11.94
N ILE A 108 8.74 3.34 -11.48
CA ILE A 108 8.28 4.58 -10.84
C ILE A 108 8.17 4.29 -9.34
N VAL A 109 8.93 5.03 -8.54
CA VAL A 109 8.93 4.93 -7.07
C VAL A 109 8.25 6.17 -6.51
N ASN A 110 7.10 6.00 -5.87
CA ASN A 110 6.39 7.08 -5.21
C ASN A 110 6.41 6.90 -3.69
N GLY A 111 7.01 7.87 -2.98
CA GLY A 111 7.07 7.90 -1.51
C GLY A 111 7.85 6.74 -0.87
N GLY A 112 8.58 5.97 -1.69
CA GLY A 112 9.30 4.78 -1.29
C GLY A 112 10.82 4.95 -1.39
N ASN A 113 11.54 4.12 -0.65
CA ASN A 113 13.01 4.04 -0.73
C ASN A 113 13.45 2.56 -0.86
N PRO A 114 13.22 1.92 -2.02
CA PRO A 114 13.65 0.55 -2.31
C PRO A 114 15.07 0.21 -1.84
N VAL A 115 16.04 1.11 -2.06
CA VAL A 115 17.43 0.89 -1.66
C VAL A 115 17.54 0.68 -0.15
N ALA A 116 16.80 1.44 0.66
CA ALA A 116 16.80 1.22 2.11
C ALA A 116 15.86 0.09 2.59
N ALA A 117 14.80 -0.21 1.83
CA ALA A 117 13.70 -1.06 2.29
C ALA A 117 13.82 -2.53 1.87
N TRP A 118 14.48 -2.83 0.75
CA TRP A 118 14.53 -4.19 0.23
C TRP A 118 15.61 -5.02 0.93
N PRO A 119 15.34 -6.32 1.20
CA PRO A 119 16.22 -7.14 2.04
C PRO A 119 17.56 -7.47 1.39
N ASP A 120 17.60 -7.66 0.06
CA ASP A 120 18.83 -7.97 -0.69
C ASP A 120 19.44 -6.66 -1.22
N GLN A 121 20.24 -6.02 -0.38
CA GLN A 121 20.83 -4.71 -0.67
C GLN A 121 21.72 -4.72 -1.92
N ILE A 122 22.54 -5.75 -2.10
CA ILE A 122 23.47 -5.87 -3.23
C ILE A 122 22.67 -5.92 -4.53
N LYS A 123 21.71 -6.86 -4.62
CA LYS A 123 20.86 -6.98 -5.81
C LYS A 123 19.97 -5.76 -6.01
N THR A 124 19.58 -5.06 -4.94
CA THR A 124 18.79 -3.84 -5.06
C THR A 124 19.58 -2.72 -5.72
N LEU A 125 20.86 -2.53 -5.33
CA LEU A 125 21.73 -1.55 -5.96
C LEU A 125 21.96 -1.90 -7.44
N GLU A 126 22.28 -3.15 -7.75
CA GLU A 126 22.39 -3.64 -9.13
C GLU A 126 21.10 -3.39 -9.93
N ALA A 127 19.93 -3.63 -9.32
CA ALA A 127 18.64 -3.38 -9.95
C ALA A 127 18.47 -1.90 -10.28
N MET A 128 18.74 -1.00 -9.33
CA MET A 128 18.59 0.45 -9.57
C MET A 128 19.52 0.93 -10.69
N GLU A 129 20.77 0.44 -10.74
CA GLU A 129 21.73 0.77 -11.79
C GLU A 129 21.37 0.22 -13.17
N SER A 130 20.65 -0.91 -13.22
CA SER A 130 20.29 -1.58 -14.49
C SER A 130 18.99 -1.11 -15.13
N LEU A 131 18.20 -0.30 -14.42
CA LEU A 131 16.98 0.27 -14.97
C LEU A 131 17.31 1.23 -16.11
N GLU A 132 16.46 1.23 -17.13
CA GLU A 132 16.56 2.19 -18.24
C GLU A 132 15.77 3.46 -17.99
N LEU A 133 14.84 3.39 -17.04
CA LEU A 133 14.10 4.53 -16.56
C LEU A 133 13.72 4.32 -15.09
N LEU A 134 14.30 5.13 -14.22
CA LEU A 134 13.92 5.25 -12.82
C LEU A 134 13.38 6.65 -12.56
N VAL A 135 12.08 6.73 -12.26
CA VAL A 135 11.43 7.97 -11.84
C VAL A 135 11.12 7.90 -10.36
N VAL A 136 11.53 8.90 -9.59
CA VAL A 136 11.32 8.95 -8.13
C VAL A 136 10.52 10.18 -7.74
N LEU A 137 9.37 9.96 -7.12
CA LEU A 137 8.57 11.00 -6.47
C LEU A 137 8.94 11.02 -4.99
N ASP A 138 9.74 11.99 -4.57
CA ASP A 138 10.18 12.12 -3.18
C ASP A 138 10.51 13.58 -2.84
N HIS A 139 10.24 13.96 -1.60
CA HIS A 139 10.46 15.30 -1.07
C HIS A 139 11.93 15.61 -0.78
N ARG A 140 12.81 14.60 -0.83
CA ARG A 140 14.24 14.73 -0.58
C ARG A 140 15.03 13.74 -1.42
N MET A 141 16.33 14.00 -1.55
CA MET A 141 17.27 13.08 -2.18
C MET A 141 17.49 11.84 -1.29
N THR A 142 16.68 10.81 -1.47
CA THR A 142 16.84 9.50 -0.80
C THR A 142 17.89 8.63 -1.48
N GLN A 143 18.26 7.50 -0.84
CA GLN A 143 19.20 6.56 -1.43
C GLN A 143 18.72 6.02 -2.79
N THR A 144 17.42 5.79 -2.96
CA THR A 144 16.86 5.44 -4.28
C THR A 144 16.88 6.63 -5.25
N ALA A 145 16.54 7.84 -4.80
CA ALA A 145 16.55 9.03 -5.66
C ALA A 145 17.93 9.32 -6.27
N ALA A 146 19.02 8.94 -5.59
CA ALA A 146 20.38 9.10 -6.10
C ALA A 146 20.67 8.31 -7.39
N PHE A 147 19.84 7.31 -7.72
CA PHE A 147 19.92 6.53 -8.96
C PHE A 147 18.93 6.98 -10.03
N ALA A 148 18.02 7.92 -9.71
CA ALA A 148 16.89 8.25 -10.58
C ALA A 148 17.32 9.07 -11.80
N ASP A 149 16.73 8.75 -12.95
CA ASP A 149 16.83 9.59 -14.15
C ASP A 149 16.02 10.87 -13.99
N TYR A 150 14.86 10.76 -13.32
CA TYR A 150 13.98 11.89 -13.04
C TYR A 150 13.51 11.87 -11.59
N ILE A 151 13.60 13.04 -10.95
CA ILE A 151 13.06 13.26 -9.61
C ILE A 151 11.96 14.30 -9.71
N VAL A 152 10.80 13.97 -9.16
CA VAL A 152 9.64 14.86 -9.09
C VAL A 152 9.36 15.16 -7.64
N ALA A 153 9.33 16.43 -7.27
CA ALA A 153 9.03 16.84 -5.91
C ALA A 153 7.50 16.78 -5.67
N PRO A 154 7.01 15.96 -4.72
CA PRO A 154 5.60 15.92 -4.39
C PRO A 154 5.23 17.08 -3.46
N ARG A 155 3.97 17.53 -3.52
CA ARG A 155 3.35 18.35 -2.47
C ARG A 155 3.22 17.54 -1.20
N LEU A 156 3.64 18.11 -0.08
CA LEU A 156 3.53 17.53 1.25
C LEU A 156 2.12 17.66 1.81
N SER A 157 1.88 16.98 2.94
CA SER A 157 0.56 16.87 3.57
C SER A 157 -0.11 18.19 3.98
N LEU A 158 0.65 19.28 4.10
CA LEU A 158 0.11 20.62 4.42
C LEU A 158 -0.08 21.50 3.19
N GLU A 159 0.40 21.06 2.02
CA GLU A 159 0.44 21.83 0.77
C GLU A 159 -0.68 21.44 -0.21
N ARG A 160 -1.56 20.52 0.20
CA ARG A 160 -2.64 19.96 -0.65
C ARG A 160 -3.90 19.72 0.16
N ALA A 161 -5.04 19.71 -0.52
CA ALA A 161 -6.26 19.18 0.08
C ALA A 161 -6.18 17.65 0.09
N ASP A 162 -6.56 17.01 1.19
CA ASP A 162 -6.46 15.55 1.34
C ASP A 162 -7.50 15.00 2.32
N VAL A 163 -7.87 13.74 2.09
CA VAL A 163 -8.70 12.92 2.99
C VAL A 163 -7.93 11.63 3.26
N PRO A 164 -7.35 11.44 4.46
CA PRO A 164 -6.56 10.24 4.77
C PRO A 164 -7.39 8.96 4.59
N PRO A 165 -7.03 8.09 3.63
CA PRO A 165 -7.79 6.89 3.39
C PRO A 165 -7.56 5.87 4.52
N PHE A 166 -8.51 4.96 4.72
CA PHE A 166 -8.40 3.81 5.64
C PHE A 166 -8.30 4.12 7.14
N MET A 167 -8.60 5.36 7.56
CA MET A 167 -8.58 5.75 8.97
C MET A 167 -9.81 5.30 9.75
N ASP A 168 -10.95 5.15 9.08
CA ASP A 168 -12.25 4.77 9.68
C ASP A 168 -12.19 3.53 10.59
N ARG A 169 -11.43 2.50 10.20
CA ARG A 169 -11.24 1.28 11.01
C ARG A 169 -10.50 1.49 12.33
N TRP A 170 -9.96 2.69 12.59
CA TRP A 170 -9.23 3.02 13.82
C TRP A 170 -10.06 3.85 14.79
N PHE A 171 -11.27 4.28 14.39
CA PHE A 171 -12.13 5.14 15.19
C PHE A 171 -13.37 4.40 15.69
N SER A 172 -13.81 4.76 16.89
CA SER A 172 -15.01 4.21 17.55
C SER A 172 -16.31 4.89 17.14
N ALA A 173 -16.23 5.91 16.29
CA ALA A 173 -17.36 6.68 15.78
C ALA A 173 -17.08 7.05 14.30
N PRO A 174 -18.11 7.30 13.48
CA PRO A 174 -17.92 7.71 12.09
C PRO A 174 -17.09 8.98 12.05
N TYR A 175 -15.87 8.88 11.54
CA TYR A 175 -14.93 9.99 11.53
C TYR A 175 -14.11 9.97 10.25
N ALA A 176 -14.19 11.08 9.52
CA ALA A 176 -13.31 11.42 8.42
C ALA A 176 -12.70 12.79 8.71
N CYS A 177 -11.46 12.99 8.27
CA CYS A 177 -10.79 14.27 8.36
C CYS A 177 -10.49 14.75 6.95
N TYR A 178 -11.14 15.83 6.53
CA TYR A 178 -10.68 16.61 5.38
C TYR A 178 -9.72 17.67 5.90
N THR A 179 -8.58 17.82 5.23
CA THR A 179 -7.63 18.89 5.50
C THR A 179 -7.47 19.71 4.22
N PRO A 180 -7.85 21.00 4.18
CA PRO A 180 -7.49 21.87 3.07
C PRO A 180 -5.98 22.15 3.10
N ALA A 181 -5.43 22.61 1.97
CA ALA A 181 -4.06 23.12 1.95
C ALA A 181 -3.89 24.25 2.99
N VAL A 182 -2.94 24.08 3.91
CA VAL A 182 -2.64 25.04 4.98
C VAL A 182 -1.56 26.02 4.53
N VAL A 183 -0.65 25.57 3.68
CA VAL A 183 0.41 26.37 3.08
C VAL A 183 0.37 26.21 1.57
N ALA A 184 0.80 27.23 0.84
CA ALA A 184 0.94 27.11 -0.60
C ALA A 184 2.17 26.23 -0.94
N PRO A 185 2.08 25.36 -1.95
CA PRO A 185 3.24 24.63 -2.44
C PRO A 185 4.30 25.60 -2.98
N THR A 186 5.56 25.20 -2.90
CA THR A 186 6.68 26.02 -3.39
C THR A 186 7.24 25.47 -4.70
N GLY A 187 7.69 26.37 -5.59
CA GLY A 187 8.31 25.97 -6.84
C GLY A 187 7.33 25.26 -7.79
N ASP A 188 7.79 24.15 -8.37
CA ASP A 188 7.12 23.34 -9.37
C ASP A 188 6.61 21.99 -8.81
N GLN A 189 6.37 21.92 -7.50
CA GLN A 189 5.83 20.71 -6.85
C GLN A 189 4.48 20.28 -7.43
N LEU A 190 4.34 18.97 -7.59
CA LEU A 190 3.10 18.32 -8.06
C LEU A 190 2.48 17.51 -6.92
N ASN A 191 1.17 17.45 -6.85
CA ASN A 191 0.51 16.40 -6.08
C ASN A 191 0.81 15.03 -6.74
N ASP A 192 0.87 13.96 -5.95
CA ASP A 192 1.22 12.62 -6.44
C ASP A 192 0.28 12.18 -7.57
N TRP A 193 -1.01 12.48 -7.42
CA TRP A 193 -2.03 12.15 -8.42
C TRP A 193 -1.86 12.99 -9.71
N GLU A 194 -1.37 14.23 -9.63
CA GLU A 194 -1.16 15.10 -10.80
C GLU A 194 -0.10 14.48 -11.73
N PHE A 195 0.97 13.90 -11.16
CA PHE A 195 1.98 13.20 -11.94
C PHE A 195 1.38 12.05 -12.76
N TYR A 196 0.57 11.19 -12.12
CA TYR A 196 -0.07 10.08 -12.82
C TYR A 196 -1.13 10.54 -13.82
N TRP A 197 -1.85 11.62 -13.51
CA TRP A 197 -2.82 12.22 -14.42
C TRP A 197 -2.13 12.75 -15.69
N GLU A 198 -1.07 13.54 -15.55
CA GLU A 198 -0.30 14.07 -16.68
C GLU A 198 0.29 12.95 -17.55
N LEU A 199 0.77 11.86 -16.92
CA LEU A 199 1.26 10.68 -17.62
C LEU A 199 0.13 9.98 -18.39
N ALA A 200 -1.02 9.78 -17.75
CA ALA A 200 -2.17 9.14 -18.36
C ALA A 200 -2.72 9.94 -19.55
N GLU A 201 -2.81 11.26 -19.44
CA GLU A 201 -3.21 12.16 -20.53
C GLU A 201 -2.29 12.05 -21.75
N ARG A 202 -0.96 12.03 -21.53
CA ARG A 202 0.03 11.89 -22.61
C ARG A 202 0.00 10.52 -23.28
N LEU A 203 -0.38 9.48 -22.53
CA LEU A 203 -0.51 8.12 -23.03
C LEU A 203 -1.89 7.82 -23.62
N GLY A 204 -2.86 8.72 -23.48
CA GLY A 204 -4.25 8.47 -23.87
C GLY A 204 -4.92 7.37 -23.03
N VAL A 205 -4.50 7.21 -21.77
CA VAL A 205 -5.02 6.20 -20.84
C VAL A 205 -6.00 6.87 -19.88
N SER A 206 -7.16 6.26 -19.66
CA SER A 206 -8.14 6.73 -18.67
C SER A 206 -7.89 6.07 -17.30
N ILE A 207 -7.73 6.89 -16.26
CA ILE A 207 -7.68 6.44 -14.87
C ILE A 207 -9.12 6.29 -14.35
N LYS A 208 -9.44 5.13 -13.77
CA LYS A 208 -10.76 4.85 -13.20
C LYS A 208 -10.66 4.79 -11.67
N LEU A 209 -11.42 5.65 -11.00
CA LEU A 209 -11.61 5.65 -9.55
C LEU A 209 -12.99 5.06 -9.21
N ALA A 210 -13.29 4.95 -7.92
CA ALA A 210 -14.50 4.28 -7.44
C ALA A 210 -15.78 5.05 -7.77
N GLY A 211 -15.75 6.38 -7.69
CA GLY A 211 -16.84 7.31 -8.01
C GLY A 211 -16.84 7.80 -9.46
N GLY A 212 -15.79 7.54 -10.25
CA GLY A 212 -15.81 7.84 -11.67
C GLY A 212 -14.46 7.79 -12.38
N PRO A 213 -14.43 7.97 -13.71
CA PRO A 213 -13.19 8.22 -14.43
C PRO A 213 -12.63 9.60 -14.08
N MET A 214 -11.30 9.70 -14.02
CA MET A 214 -10.63 11.00 -13.89
C MET A 214 -10.96 11.91 -15.09
N PRO A 215 -11.22 13.21 -14.88
CA PRO A 215 -11.42 14.19 -15.95
C PRO A 215 -10.22 14.24 -16.89
N THR A 216 -10.46 14.49 -18.18
CA THR A 216 -9.43 14.61 -19.22
C THR A 216 -9.39 16.04 -19.77
N GLY A 217 -8.26 16.47 -20.34
CA GLY A 217 -8.07 17.78 -20.95
C GLY A 217 -7.57 18.82 -19.97
N ALA A 218 -8.47 19.48 -19.23
CA ALA A 218 -8.06 20.42 -18.19
C ALA A 218 -7.72 19.66 -16.91
N ARG A 219 -6.59 20.01 -16.29
CA ARG A 219 -6.17 19.40 -15.02
C ARG A 219 -7.24 19.67 -13.94
N PRO A 220 -7.80 18.64 -13.29
CA PRO A 220 -8.75 18.84 -12.21
C PRO A 220 -8.08 19.48 -10.98
N SER A 221 -8.86 20.01 -10.06
CA SER A 221 -8.43 20.45 -8.74
C SER A 221 -8.37 19.27 -7.76
N ASP A 222 -7.68 19.44 -6.61
CA ASP A 222 -7.63 18.41 -5.57
C ASP A 222 -9.06 18.01 -5.12
N ASP A 223 -9.97 18.98 -4.91
CA ASP A 223 -11.34 18.71 -4.46
C ASP A 223 -12.16 17.94 -5.52
N GLU A 224 -12.01 18.26 -6.81
CA GLU A 224 -12.67 17.51 -7.89
C GLU A 224 -12.20 16.05 -7.96
N VAL A 225 -10.94 15.77 -7.59
CA VAL A 225 -10.41 14.41 -7.52
C VAL A 225 -10.90 13.69 -6.27
N LEU A 226 -11.01 14.38 -5.14
CA LEU A 226 -11.51 13.83 -3.88
C LEU A 226 -13.01 13.50 -3.92
N ASP A 227 -13.77 14.16 -4.79
CA ASP A 227 -15.20 13.88 -5.03
C ASP A 227 -15.45 12.63 -5.91
N LEU A 228 -14.39 12.06 -6.52
CA LEU A 228 -14.41 10.82 -7.31
C LEU A 228 -14.10 9.58 -6.49
#